data_AF-A0A5D2KLY9-F1
#
_entry.id   AF-A0A5D2KLY9-F1
#
_cell.length_a   1.000
_cell.length_b   1.000
_cell.length_c   1.000
_cell.angle_alpha   90.00
_cell.angle_beta   90.00
_cell.angle_gamma   90.00
#
_symmetry.space_group_name_H-M   'P 1'
#
loop_
_entity.id
_entity.type
_entity.pdbx_description
1 polymer ?
#
loop_
_entity_poly.entity_id
_entity_poly.type
_entity_poly.pdbx_seq_one_letter_code
_entity_poly.pdbx_strand_id
1 'polypeptide(L)' 'MIYNVLECFLLQLISLGQDEKSTSFNSSMMRIFQRGLLRQRDKEAPRLTESGFQFLVCIMKLMALLPLFWLSVT' A
#
# COMPACT_ATOMS: atom_id res chain seq x y z
N MET A 1 1.62 15.92 -2.39
CA MET A 1 1.60 14.98 -3.53
C MET A 1 1.76 13.51 -3.09
N ILE A 2 2.72 13.18 -2.23
CA ILE A 2 3.01 11.80 -1.77
C ILE A 2 1.78 11.08 -1.15
N TYR A 3 0.96 11.79 -0.36
CA TYR A 3 -0.24 11.20 0.26
C TYR A 3 -1.24 10.63 -0.76
N ASN A 4 -1.41 11.30 -1.91
CA ASN A 4 -2.35 10.90 -2.96
C ASN A 4 -1.88 9.62 -3.69
N VAL A 5 -0.56 9.47 -3.85
CA VAL A 5 0.05 8.26 -4.45
C VAL A 5 -0.09 7.06 -3.52
N LEU A 6 0.10 7.24 -2.21
CA LEU A 6 -0.07 6.15 -1.24
C LEU A 6 -1.54 5.72 -1.12
N GLU A 7 -2.47 6.67 -1.11
CA GLU A 7 -3.91 6.39 -1.05
C GLU A 7 -4.35 5.54 -2.25
N CYS A 8 -3.94 5.92 -3.47
CA CYS A 8 -4.18 5.15 -4.69
C CYS A 8 -3.55 3.75 -4.62
N PHE A 9 -2.32 3.63 -4.11
CA PHE A 9 -1.65 2.33 -3.96
C PHE A 9 -2.41 1.41 -2.99
N LEU A 10 -2.83 1.91 -1.82
CA LEU A 10 -3.56 1.12 -0.83
C LEU A 10 -4.93 0.68 -1.35
N LEU A 11 -5.66 1.57 -2.03
CA LEU A 11 -6.92 1.25 -2.67
C LEU A 11 -6.77 0.14 -3.73
N GLN A 12 -5.74 0.21 -4.57
CA GLN A 12 -5.49 -0.86 -5.53
C GLN A 12 -5.01 -2.16 -4.89
N LEU A 13 -4.23 -2.07 -3.81
CA LEU A 13 -3.74 -3.24 -3.07
C LEU A 13 -4.91 -4.07 -2.54
N ILE A 14 -5.98 -3.44 -2.03
CA ILE A 14 -7.17 -4.15 -1.54
C ILE A 14 -8.17 -4.54 -2.64
N SER A 15 -8.15 -3.84 -3.79
CA SER A 15 -9.21 -3.94 -4.80
C SER A 15 -8.85 -4.78 -6.04
N LEU A 16 -7.62 -5.31 -6.17
CA LEU A 16 -7.28 -6.20 -7.29
C LEU A 16 -8.15 -7.47 -7.24
N GLY A 17 -9.15 -7.55 -8.11
CA GLY A 17 -10.17 -8.61 -8.15
C GLY A 17 -11.59 -8.08 -8.40
N GLN A 18 -11.83 -6.79 -8.20
CA GLN A 18 -13.06 -6.09 -8.60
C GLN A 18 -12.69 -5.08 -9.68
N ASP A 19 -13.04 -5.41 -10.92
CA ASP A 19 -13.10 -4.59 -12.14
C ASP A 19 -11.94 -3.61 -12.42
N GLU A 20 -11.27 -3.81 -13.56
CA GLU A 20 -10.10 -3.08 -14.04
C GLU A 20 -10.40 -1.60 -14.33
N LYS A 21 -10.54 -0.76 -13.30
CA LYS A 21 -10.51 0.69 -13.48
C LYS A 21 -9.05 1.17 -13.48
N SER A 22 -8.47 1.12 -14.68
CA SER A 22 -7.21 1.71 -15.13
C SER A 22 -6.62 2.75 -14.16
N THR A 23 -5.75 2.28 -13.29
CA THR A 23 -4.92 3.14 -12.43
C THR A 23 -3.47 2.84 -12.78
N SER A 24 -2.64 3.87 -12.86
CA SER A 24 -1.32 3.91 -13.54
C SER A 24 -0.23 2.95 -13.00
N PHE A 25 -0.56 2.10 -12.02
CA PHE A 25 0.37 1.15 -11.42
C PHE A 25 0.41 -0.16 -12.19
N ASN A 26 1.60 -0.69 -12.37
CA ASN A 26 1.83 -1.94 -13.09
C ASN A 26 1.13 -3.11 -12.36
N SER A 27 0.22 -3.79 -13.06
CA SER A 27 -0.57 -4.91 -12.53
C SER A 27 0.29 -6.09 -12.05
N SER A 28 1.41 -6.37 -12.72
CA SER A 28 2.36 -7.41 -12.33
C SER A 28 3.03 -7.08 -11.00
N MET A 29 3.44 -5.81 -10.83
CA MET A 29 4.00 -5.32 -9.58
C MET A 29 2.97 -5.38 -8.44
N MET A 30 1.72 -4.99 -8.70
CA MET A 30 0.65 -5.03 -7.70
C MET A 30 0.38 -6.45 -7.19
N ARG A 31 0.41 -7.46 -8.08
CA ARG A 31 0.28 -8.88 -7.69
C ARG A 31 1.36 -9.35 -6.74
N ILE A 32 2.60 -8.85 -6.88
CA ILE A 32 3.70 -9.18 -5.97
C ILE A 32 3.41 -8.62 -4.58
N PHE A 33 3.01 -7.34 -4.51
CA PHE A 33 2.64 -6.70 -3.25
C PHE A 33 1.44 -7.39 -2.59
N GLN A 34 0.41 -7.75 -3.35
CA GLN A 34 -0.72 -8.47 -2.79
C GLN A 34 -0.31 -9.83 -2.22
N ARG A 35 0.49 -10.64 -2.91
CA ARG A 35 0.96 -11.93 -2.38
C ARG A 35 1.86 -11.76 -1.15
N GLY A 36 2.61 -10.67 -1.06
CA GLY A 36 3.53 -10.40 0.04
C GLY A 36 2.91 -9.70 1.26
N LEU A 37 1.88 -8.88 1.05
CA LEU A 37 1.25 -8.03 2.07
C LEU A 37 -0.16 -8.48 2.44
N LEU A 38 -0.84 -9.22 1.56
CA LEU A 38 -2.19 -9.73 1.78
C LEU A 38 -2.21 -11.26 1.71
N ARG A 39 -2.89 -11.86 2.67
CA ARG A 39 -3.27 -13.26 2.65
C ARG A 39 -4.66 -13.36 2.06
N GLN A 40 -4.73 -13.88 0.84
CA GLN A 40 -5.99 -14.18 0.16
C GLN A 40 -6.35 -15.64 0.43
N ARG A 41 -7.53 -15.90 0.97
CA ARG A 41 -8.09 -17.24 1.15
C ARG A 41 -9.35 -17.31 0.31
N ASP A 42 -9.58 -18.42 -0.39
CA ASP A 42 -10.62 -18.59 -1.43
C ASP A 42 -12.07 -18.21 -1.07
N LYS A 43 -12.36 -17.83 0.18
CA LYS A 43 -13.70 -17.40 0.64
C LYS A 43 -13.68 -16.29 1.71
N GLU A 44 -12.51 -15.72 2.02
CA GLU A 44 -12.37 -14.68 3.06
C GLU A 44 -11.88 -13.38 2.44
N ALA A 45 -12.30 -12.23 3.00
CA ALA A 45 -11.76 -10.94 2.63
C ALA A 45 -10.21 -10.95 2.77
N PRO A 46 -9.47 -10.28 1.86
CA PRO A 46 -8.02 -10.21 1.94
C PRO A 46 -7.60 -9.68 3.30
N ARG A 47 -6.78 -10.44 4.04
CA ARG A 47 -6.27 -10.02 5.35
C ARG A 47 -4.83 -9.58 5.22
N LEU A 48 -4.44 -8.54 5.93
CA LEU A 48 -3.02 -8.18 5.99
C LEU A 48 -2.21 -9.32 6.62
N THR A 49 -1.06 -9.63 6.02
CA THR A 49 -0.03 -10.43 6.65
C THR A 49 0.71 -9.60 7.71
N GLU A 50 1.49 -10.26 8.57
CA GLU A 50 2.37 -9.56 9.51
C GLU A 50 3.36 -8.64 8.79
N SER A 51 3.91 -9.09 7.66
CA SER A 51 4.73 -8.25 6.77
C SER A 51 3.95 -7.07 6.19
N GLY A 52 2.67 -7.27 5.86
CA GLY A 52 1.74 -6.20 5.47
C GLY A 52 1.59 -5.14 6.56
N PHE A 53 1.44 -5.57 7.81
CA PHE A 53 1.32 -4.65 8.95
C PHE A 53 2.63 -3.90 9.18
N GLN A 54 3.77 -4.58 9.16
CA GLN A 54 5.09 -3.96 9.29
C GLN A 54 5.36 -2.94 8.18
N PHE A 55 4.98 -3.26 6.94
CA PHE A 55 5.07 -2.33 5.82
C PHE A 55 4.22 -1.08 6.06
N LEU A 56 2.96 -1.23 6.49
CA LEU A 56 2.08 -0.10 6.76
C LEU A 56 2.63 0.79 7.88
N VAL A 57 3.12 0.19 8.97
CA VAL A 57 3.75 0.93 10.09
C VAL A 57 4.99 1.68 9.62
N CYS A 58 5.84 1.05 8.79
CA CYS A 58 7.02 1.69 8.24
C CYS A 58 6.66 2.92 7.40
N ILE A 59 5.66 2.78 6.53
CA ILE A 59 5.15 3.87 5.69
C ILE A 59 4.57 5.00 6.55
N MET A 60 3.74 4.70 7.55
CA MET A 60 3.17 5.70 8.45
C MET A 60 4.26 6.44 9.22
N LYS A 61 5.28 5.71 9.69
CA LYS A 61 6.42 6.31 10.39
C LYS A 61 7.25 7.21 9.47
N LEU A 62 7.48 6.78 8.22
CA LEU A 62 8.14 7.60 7.22
C LEU A 62 7.35 8.89 6.94
N MET A 63 6.03 8.79 6.79
CA MET A 63 5.16 9.94 6.58
C MET A 63 5.17 10.92 7.76
N ALA A 64 5.26 10.42 9.00
CA ALA A 64 5.35 11.26 10.18
C ALA A 64 6.73 11.95 10.33
N LEU A 65 7.79 11.27 9.89
CA LEU A 65 9.16 11.78 10.00
C LEU A 65 9.55 12.71 8.86
N LEU A 66 8.94 12.57 7.67
CA LEU A 66 9.27 13.39 6.50
C LEU A 66 9.08 14.90 6.73
N PRO A 67 7.99 15.39 7.37
CA PRO A 67 7.83 16.80 7.70
C PRO A 67 8.83 17.29 8.76
N LEU A 68 9.15 16.44 9.73
CA LEU A 68 10.13 16.75 10.79
C LEU A 68 11.55 16.89 10.21
N PHE A 69 11.91 15.99 9.29
CA PHE A 69 13.17 16.09 8.56
C PHE A 69 13.21 17.37 7.72
N TRP A 70 12.12 17.72 7.04
CA TRP A 70 12.03 18.95 6.25
C TRP A 70 12.18 20.21 7.12
N LEU A 71 11.54 20.23 8.29
CA LEU A 71 11.66 21.29 9.29
C LEU A 71 13.07 21.41 9.89
N SER A 72 13.82 20.31 9.96
CA SER A 72 15.20 20.32 10.46
C SER A 72 16.21 20.83 9.42
N VAL A 73 15.82 20.92 8.15
CA VAL A 73 16.68 21.32 7.02
C VAL A 73 16.32 22.73 6.50
N THR A 74 15.26 23.35 7.02
CA THR A 74 14.83 24.72 6.71
C THR A 74 15.17 25.65 7.85
#